data_AF-A0A2L2Z6A4-F1
#
_entry.id   AF-A0A2L2Z6A4-F1
#
_cell.length_a   1.000
_cell.length_b   1.000
_cell.length_c   1.000
_cell.angle_alpha   90.00
_cell.angle_beta   90.00
_cell.angle_gamma   90.00
#
_symmetry.space_group_name_H-M   'P 1'
#
loop_
_entity.id
_entity.type
_entity.pdbx_description
1 polymer ?
#
loop_
_entity_poly.entity_id
_entity_poly.type
_entity_poly.pdbx_seq_one_letter_code
_entity_poly.pdbx_strand_id
1 'polypeptide(L)' 'ARNHGESPWSNLTDYDALVQDLLEFLSEQNLNIIIIVGHSMGGRTAMFFALIKPEMLEKLLVEDMV' A
#
# COMPACT_ATOMS: atom_id res chain seq x y z
N ALA A 1 -5.99 0.48 6.58
CA ALA A 1 -5.89 -0.62 5.58
C ALA A 1 -7.21 -1.35 5.58
N ARG A 2 -7.71 -1.85 4.44
CA ARG A 2 -8.99 -2.59 4.42
C ARG A 2 -9.06 -3.64 5.54
N ASN A 3 -10.27 -3.86 6.06
CA ASN A 3 -10.53 -4.81 7.15
C ASN A 3 -9.83 -4.49 8.48
N HIS A 4 -9.40 -3.24 8.70
CA HIS A 4 -8.79 -2.78 9.94
C HIS A 4 -9.28 -1.37 10.30
N GLY A 5 -9.66 -1.18 11.57
CA GLY A 5 -10.08 0.12 12.10
C GLY A 5 -11.30 0.68 11.37
N GLU A 6 -11.21 1.94 10.94
CA GLU A 6 -12.28 2.68 10.26
C GLU A 6 -12.23 2.54 8.71
N SER A 7 -11.24 1.83 8.16
CA SER A 7 -11.21 1.56 6.73
C SER A 7 -12.36 0.62 6.31
N PRO A 8 -12.82 0.67 5.03
CA PRO A 8 -13.85 -0.22 4.54
C PRO A 8 -13.56 -1.71 4.77
N TRP A 9 -14.63 -2.48 4.95
CA TRP A 9 -14.59 -3.92 5.16
C TRP A 9 -15.01 -4.66 3.88
N SER A 10 -14.28 -5.73 3.53
CA SER A 10 -14.46 -6.50 2.31
C SER A 10 -14.01 -7.95 2.50
N ASN A 11 -14.70 -8.88 1.84
CA ASN A 11 -14.28 -10.29 1.79
C ASN A 11 -13.06 -10.51 0.89
N LEU A 12 -12.69 -9.54 0.05
CA LEU A 12 -11.50 -9.61 -0.81
C LEU A 12 -10.30 -8.99 -0.09
N THR A 13 -9.28 -9.79 0.20
CA THR A 13 -8.02 -9.33 0.83
C THR A 13 -6.83 -10.01 0.16
N ASP A 14 -6.50 -9.58 -1.05
CA ASP A 14 -5.26 -9.92 -1.75
C ASP A 14 -4.42 -8.66 -1.98
N TYR A 15 -3.18 -8.84 -2.46
CA TYR A 15 -2.24 -7.73 -2.62
C TYR A 15 -2.62 -6.78 -3.75
N ASP A 16 -3.25 -7.26 -4.83
CA ASP A 16 -3.70 -6.39 -5.92
C ASP A 16 -4.75 -5.41 -5.39
N ALA A 17 -5.69 -5.90 -4.60
CA ALA A 17 -6.71 -5.07 -4.01
C ALA A 17 -6.14 -4.13 -2.93
N LEU A 18 -5.19 -4.59 -2.10
CA LEU A 18 -4.49 -3.71 -1.14
C LEU A 18 -3.68 -2.60 -1.82
N VAL A 19 -3.06 -2.88 -2.97
CA VAL A 19 -2.36 -1.87 -3.79
C VAL A 19 -3.35 -0.90 -4.40
N GLN A 20 -4.51 -1.38 -4.85
CA GLN A 20 -5.56 -0.52 -5.39
C GLN A 20 -6.11 0.44 -4.34
N ASP A 21 -6.31 0.00 -3.09
CA ASP A 21 -6.70 0.91 -1.99
C ASP A 21 -5.67 2.00 -1.77
N LEU A 22 -4.38 1.63 -1.83
CA LEU A 22 -3.30 2.60 -1.66
C LEU A 22 -3.33 3.61 -2.82
N LEU A 23 -3.52 3.17 -4.06
CA LEU A 23 -3.65 4.06 -5.21
C LEU A 23 -4.84 5.02 -5.11
N GLU A 24 -6.00 4.52 -4.69
CA GLU A 24 -7.19 5.34 -4.47
C GLU A 24 -6.94 6.39 -3.40
N PHE A 25 -6.39 5.97 -2.25
CA PHE A 25 -6.01 6.88 -1.18
C PHE A 25 -5.02 7.97 -1.65
N LEU A 26 -3.97 7.60 -2.40
CA LEU A 26 -3.00 8.57 -2.91
C LEU A 26 -3.63 9.57 -3.89
N SER A 27 -4.54 9.09 -4.74
CA SER A 27 -5.30 9.94 -5.66
C SER A 27 -6.18 10.94 -4.89
N GLU A 28 -6.88 10.50 -3.85
CA GLU A 28 -7.70 11.38 -3.00
C GLU A 28 -6.86 12.44 -2.29
N GLN A 29 -5.62 12.10 -1.91
CA GLN A 29 -4.69 13.03 -1.27
C GLN A 29 -3.88 13.88 -2.27
N ASN A 30 -4.05 13.69 -3.59
CA ASN A 30 -3.26 14.32 -4.64
C ASN A 30 -1.74 14.10 -4.51
N LEU A 31 -1.33 12.89 -4.13
CA LEU A 31 0.08 12.50 -3.97
C LEU A 31 0.57 11.67 -5.16
N ASN A 32 1.66 12.12 -5.80
CA ASN A 32 2.16 11.51 -7.04
C ASN A 32 3.52 10.80 -6.89
N ILE A 33 4.37 11.27 -5.97
CA ILE A 33 5.65 10.65 -5.63
C ILE A 33 5.69 10.54 -4.10
N ILE A 34 5.93 9.33 -3.59
CA ILE A 34 5.82 9.05 -2.15
C ILE A 34 6.98 8.24 -1.60
N ILE A 35 7.15 8.33 -0.29
CA ILE A 35 7.95 7.41 0.51
C ILE A 35 6.99 6.48 1.24
N ILE A 36 7.21 5.17 1.14
CA ILE A 36 6.38 4.18 1.83
C ILE A 36 7.19 3.51 2.93
N VAL A 37 6.58 3.42 4.12
CA VAL A 37 7.08 2.63 5.25
C VAL A 37 6.03 1.58 5.57
N GLY A 38 6.41 0.30 5.53
CA GLY A 38 5.49 -0.81 5.76
C GLY A 38 6.05 -1.85 6.73
N HIS A 39 5.23 -2.31 7.66
CA HIS A 39 5.56 -3.37 8.60
C HIS A 39 4.80 -4.66 8.27
N SER A 40 5.46 -5.82 8.31
CA SER A 40 4.84 -7.15 8.09
C SER A 40 3.95 -7.20 6.83
N MET A 41 2.64 -7.46 6.94
CA MET A 41 1.71 -7.43 5.80
C MET A 41 1.71 -6.08 5.07
N GLY A 42 1.83 -4.96 5.79
CA GLY A 42 1.95 -3.64 5.19
C GLY A 42 3.26 -3.47 4.42
N GLY A 43 4.34 -4.12 4.86
CA GLY A 43 5.60 -4.23 4.14
C GLY A 43 5.43 -4.96 2.81
N ARG A 44 4.72 -6.09 2.81
CA ARG A 44 4.39 -6.84 1.59
C ARG A 44 3.56 -5.99 0.63
N THR A 45 2.50 -5.33 1.11
CA THR A 45 1.71 -4.40 0.30
C THR A 45 2.56 -3.30 -0.33
N ALA A 46 3.47 -2.70 0.45
CA ALA A 46 4.38 -1.67 -0.03
C ALA A 46 5.32 -2.18 -1.14
N MET A 47 5.80 -3.42 -1.02
CA MET A 47 6.61 -4.06 -2.06
C MET A 47 5.80 -4.37 -3.33
N PHE A 48 4.57 -4.87 -3.20
CA PHE A 48 3.68 -5.06 -4.35
C PHE A 48 3.38 -3.73 -5.05
N PHE A 49 3.13 -2.66 -4.29
CA PHE A 49 2.97 -1.32 -4.86
C PHE A 49 4.22 -0.89 -5.64
N ALA A 50 5.42 -1.08 -5.07
CA ALA A 50 6.68 -0.74 -5.71
C ALA A 50 6.90 -1.46 -7.06
N LEU A 51 6.43 -2.70 -7.18
CA LEU A 51 6.50 -3.47 -8.43
C LEU A 51 5.50 -2.97 -9.48
N ILE A 52 4.30 -2.56 -9.06
CA ILE A 52 3.21 -2.17 -9.96
C ILE A 52 3.31 -0.68 -10.38
N LYS A 53 3.83 0.19 -9.49
CA LYS A 53 3.90 1.64 -9.64
C LYS A 53 5.28 2.21 -9.26
N PRO A 54 6.38 1.71 -9.85
CA PRO A 54 7.73 2.16 -9.50
C PRO A 54 7.93 3.66 -9.74
N GLU A 55 7.22 4.25 -10.71
CA GLU A 55 7.29 5.68 -11.04
C GLU A 55 6.76 6.60 -9.94
N MET A 56 5.94 6.08 -9.03
CA MET A 56 5.35 6.84 -7.93
C MET A 56 6.14 6.72 -6.63
N LEU A 57 7.22 5.94 -6.61
CA LEU A 57 7.95 5.60 -5.39
C LEU A 57 9.32 6.29 -5.35
N GLU A 58 9.52 7.16 -4.34
CA GLU A 58 10.82 7.76 -4.07
C GLU A 58 11.71 6.83 -3.25
N LYS A 59 11.16 6.27 -2.16
CA LYS A 59 11.86 5.36 -1.23
C LYS A 59 10.89 4.37 -0.61
N LEU A 60 11.41 3.19 -0.27
CA LEU A 60 10.69 2.14 0.44
C LEU A 60 11.50 1.69 1.65
N LEU A 61 10.85 1.65 2.82
CA LEU A 61 11.36 0.98 4.01
C LEU A 61 10.38 -0.13 4.40
N VAL A 62 10.95 -1.32 4.60
CA VAL A 62 10.20 -2.49 5.06
C VAL A 62 10.75 -2.93 6.40
N GLU A 63 9.88 -3.00 7.39
CA GLU A 63 10.21 -3.46 8.73
C GLU A 63 9.60 -4.84 8.98
N ASP A 64 10.44 -5.75 9.49
CA ASP A 64 10.09 -7.08 9.99
C ASP A 64 9.07 -7.83 9.12
N MET A 65 9.55 -8.27 7.95
CA MET A 65 8.84 -9.21 7.11
C MET A 65 9.46 -10.60 7.20
N VAL A 66 8.59 -11.60 7.35
CA VAL A 66 8.89 -13.03 7.21
C VAL A 66 8.25 -13.54 5.93
#